data_AF-A0A523C9D7-F1
#
_entry.id   AF-A0A523C9D7-F1
#
_cell.length_a   1.000
_cell.length_b   1.000
_cell.length_c   1.000
_cell.angle_alpha   90.00
_cell.angle_beta   90.00
_cell.angle_gamma   90.00
#
_symmetry.space_group_name_H-M   'P 1'
#
loop_
_entity.id
_entity.type
_entity.pdbx_description
1 polymer ?
#
loop_
_entity_poly.entity_id
_entity_poly.type
_entity_poly.pdbx_seq_one_letter_code
_entity_poly.pdbx_strand_id
1 'polypeptide(L)'
;MTLAVLYPAIWFGLWHIAPQLIFPSPGGIAGLVTAAAVLGLAYGWMTVRSGSARWAAVAHGLTGVIATGGAIAPALLRVLQS
;
A
#
# COMPACT_ATOMS: atom_id res chain seq x y z
N MET A 1 -8.61 21.25 -2.80
CA MET A 1 -8.40 20.04 -3.62
C MET A 1 -6.97 19.53 -3.55
N THR A 2 -5.96 20.35 -3.83
CA THR A 2 -4.54 19.95 -3.84
C THR A 2 -4.07 19.35 -2.49
N LEU A 3 -4.38 20.00 -1.36
CA LEU A 3 -3.98 19.50 -0.04
C LEU A 3 -4.63 18.15 0.30
N ALA A 4 -5.90 17.95 -0.10
CA ALA A 4 -6.65 16.72 0.14
C ALA A 4 -6.13 15.51 -0.66
N VAL A 5 -5.24 15.72 -1.63
CA VAL A 5 -4.59 14.66 -2.41
C VAL A 5 -3.12 14.52 -1.98
N LEU A 6 -2.38 15.63 -1.92
CA LEU A 6 -0.94 15.60 -1.62
C LEU A 6 -0.65 15.16 -0.19
N TYR A 7 -1.38 15.69 0.80
CA TYR A 7 -1.16 15.35 2.20
C TYR A 7 -1.31 13.84 2.45
N PRO A 8 -2.44 13.19 2.11
CA PRO A 8 -2.55 11.75 2.31
C PRO A 8 -1.58 10.95 1.45
N ALA A 9 -1.22 11.39 0.23
CA ALA A 9 -0.28 10.67 -0.62
C ALA A 9 1.14 10.63 -0.04
N ILE A 10 1.63 11.75 0.51
CA ILE A 10 2.94 11.83 1.17
C ILE A 10 2.97 10.89 2.38
N TRP A 11 1.96 10.98 3.24
CA TRP A 11 1.90 10.13 4.44
C TRP A 11 1.69 8.66 4.12
N PHE A 12 0.91 8.35 3.07
CA PHE A 12 0.75 6.99 2.58
C PHE A 12 2.09 6.45 2.09
N GLY A 13 2.87 7.22 1.31
CA GLY A 13 4.23 6.83 0.93
C GLY A 13 5.15 6.58 2.13
N LEU A 14 5.22 7.53 3.06
CA LEU A 14 6.09 7.45 4.24
C LEU A 14 5.71 6.30 5.19
N TRP A 15 4.42 5.97 5.33
CA TRP A 15 3.98 4.83 6.14
C TRP A 15 4.61 3.52 5.67
N HIS A 16 4.90 3.37 4.37
CA HIS A 16 5.48 2.15 3.81
C HIS A 16 6.96 1.94 4.19
N ILE A 17 7.61 2.89 4.86
CA ILE A 17 8.90 2.63 5.51
C ILE A 17 8.75 1.50 6.53
N ALA A 18 7.68 1.48 7.32
CA ALA A 18 7.47 0.47 8.35
C ALA A 18 7.43 -0.98 7.80
N PRO A 19 6.58 -1.34 6.81
CA PRO A 19 6.59 -2.67 6.23
C PRO A 19 7.89 -3.00 5.49
N GLN A 20 8.56 -2.03 4.84
CA GLN A 20 9.84 -2.28 4.17
C GLN A 20 10.95 -2.69 5.15
N LEU A 21 10.90 -2.24 6.40
CA LEU A 21 11.86 -2.65 7.44
C LEU A 21 11.66 -4.10 7.88
N ILE A 22 10.46 -4.66 7.73
CA ILE A 22 10.10 -6.03 8.15
C ILE A 22 10.20 -7.00 6.96
N PHE A 23 9.68 -6.59 5.80
CA PHE A 23 9.64 -7.36 4.56
C PHE A 23 10.27 -6.55 3.42
N PRO A 24 11.61 -6.57 3.30
CA PRO A 24 12.30 -5.77 2.31
C PRO A 24 11.95 -6.20 0.90
N SER A 25 11.43 -5.27 0.10
CA SER A 25 11.28 -5.45 -1.35
C SER A 25 12.61 -5.22 -2.09
N PRO A 26 12.82 -5.86 -3.27
CA PRO A 26 14.01 -5.66 -4.10
C PRO A 26 14.24 -4.20 -4.53
N GLY A 27 13.19 -3.38 -4.59
CA GLY A 27 13.27 -1.95 -4.95
C GLY A 27 13.78 -1.05 -3.82
N GLY A 28 14.00 -1.59 -2.62
CA GLY A 28 14.46 -0.84 -1.45
C GLY A 28 13.43 0.18 -0.93
N ILE A 29 13.83 0.95 0.09
CA ILE A 29 12.98 1.95 0.74
C ILE A 29 12.51 3.01 -0.25
N ALA A 30 13.44 3.58 -1.03
CA ALA A 30 13.10 4.63 -2.00
C ALA A 30 12.10 4.12 -3.06
N GLY A 31 12.29 2.89 -3.56
CA GLY A 31 11.38 2.27 -4.52
C GLY A 31 9.97 2.10 -3.96
N LEU A 32 9.84 1.50 -2.76
CA LEU A 32 8.53 1.26 -2.16
C LEU A 32 7.83 2.57 -1.78
N VAL A 33 8.53 3.51 -1.15
CA VAL A 33 7.96 4.81 -0.73
C VAL A 33 7.48 5.60 -1.94
N THR A 34 8.26 5.64 -3.01
CA THR A 34 7.88 6.37 -4.24
C THR A 34 6.68 5.72 -4.92
N ALA A 35 6.71 4.39 -5.08
CA ALA A 35 5.59 3.65 -5.67
C ALA A 35 4.30 3.83 -4.85
N ALA A 36 4.40 3.72 -3.53
CA ALA A 36 3.28 3.96 -2.62
C ALA A 36 2.76 5.40 -2.72
N ALA A 37 3.63 6.41 -2.73
CA ALA A 37 3.21 7.81 -2.87
C ALA A 37 2.45 8.06 -4.18
N VAL A 38 2.89 7.48 -5.30
CA VAL A 38 2.19 7.57 -6.59
C VAL A 38 0.80 6.93 -6.51
N LEU A 39 0.66 5.76 -5.89
CA LEU A 39 -0.65 5.16 -5.63
C LEU A 39 -1.51 6.03 -4.70
N GLY A 40 -0.90 6.63 -3.67
CA GLY A 40 -1.57 7.56 -2.77
C GLY A 40 -2.15 8.77 -3.49
N LEU A 41 -1.47 9.29 -4.52
CA LEU A 41 -2.00 10.36 -5.37
C LEU A 41 -3.24 9.91 -6.15
N ALA A 42 -3.19 8.71 -6.75
CA ALA A 42 -4.31 8.14 -7.48
C ALA A 42 -5.52 7.92 -6.56
N TYR A 43 -5.30 7.34 -5.38
CA TYR A 43 -6.33 7.12 -4.36
C TYR A 43 -6.93 8.43 -3.84
N GLY A 44 -6.09 9.41 -3.52
CA GLY A 44 -6.55 10.73 -3.09
C GLY A 44 -7.41 11.40 -4.16
N TRP A 45 -6.99 11.36 -5.43
CA TRP A 45 -7.77 11.91 -6.54
C TRP A 45 -9.12 11.22 -6.70
N MET A 46 -9.17 9.88 -6.68
CA MET A 46 -10.43 9.12 -6.75
C MET A 46 -11.35 9.44 -5.56
N THR A 47 -10.79 9.57 -4.36
CA THR A 47 -11.54 9.85 -3.12
C THR A 47 -12.19 11.23 -3.20
N VAL A 48 -11.45 12.24 -3.67
CA VAL A 48 -11.98 13.59 -3.88
C VAL A 48 -13.05 13.62 -4.97
N ARG A 49 -12.83 12.90 -6.08
CA ARG A 49 -13.78 12.86 -7.21
C ARG A 49 -15.08 12.14 -6.88
N SER A 50 -15.01 11.08 -6.09
CA SER A 50 -16.17 10.26 -5.73
C SER A 50 -16.84 10.68 -4.42
N GLY A 51 -16.19 11.54 -3.62
CA GLY A 51 -16.62 11.87 -2.26
C GLY A 51 -16.56 10.67 -1.30
N SER A 52 -15.88 9.58 -1.67
CA SER A 52 -15.85 8.34 -0.89
C SER A 52 -14.49 7.67 -0.93
N ALA A 53 -13.99 7.26 0.24
CA ALA A 53 -12.75 6.50 0.35
C ALA A 53 -12.94 5.00 0.05
N ARG A 54 -14.18 4.53 -0.18
CA ARG A 54 -14.51 3.11 -0.34
C ARG A 54 -13.69 2.45 -1.44
N TRP A 55 -13.59 3.09 -2.60
CA TRP A 55 -12.88 2.52 -3.75
C TRP A 55 -11.36 2.51 -3.55
N ALA A 56 -10.81 3.51 -2.88
CA ALA A 56 -9.40 3.51 -2.48
C ALA A 56 -9.10 2.37 -1.49
N ALA A 57 -9.97 2.15 -0.49
CA ALA A 57 -9.81 1.06 0.47
C ALA A 57 -9.90 -0.32 -0.19
N VAL A 58 -10.85 -0.53 -1.10
CA VAL A 58 -10.96 -1.79 -1.86
C VAL A 58 -9.72 -2.02 -2.73
N ALA A 59 -9.30 -1.02 -3.51
CA ALA A 59 -8.12 -1.14 -4.38
C ALA A 59 -6.84 -1.39 -3.58
N HIS A 60 -6.68 -0.72 -2.44
CA HIS A 60 -5.52 -0.92 -1.58
C HIS A 60 -5.52 -2.29 -0.90
N GLY A 61 -6.67 -2.75 -0.41
CA GLY A 61 -6.82 -4.09 0.16
C GLY A 61 -6.47 -5.19 -0.85
N LEU A 62 -6.95 -5.08 -2.08
CA LEU A 62 -6.64 -6.04 -3.16
C LEU A 62 -5.16 -6.04 -3.52
N THR A 63 -4.53 -4.87 -3.66
CA THR A 63 -3.09 -4.78 -3.94
C THR A 63 -2.26 -5.34 -2.79
N GLY A 64 -2.67 -5.14 -1.54
CA GLY A 64 -2.06 -5.78 -0.37
C GLY A 64 -2.11 -7.30 -0.45
N VAL A 65 -3.30 -7.88 -0.68
CA VAL A 65 -3.47 -9.34 -0.82
C VAL A 65 -2.59 -9.91 -1.92
N ILE A 66 -2.49 -9.25 -3.07
CA ILE A 66 -1.66 -9.72 -4.19
C ILE A 66 -0.17 -9.61 -3.84
N ALA A 67 0.26 -8.49 -3.24
CA ALA A 67 1.65 -8.24 -2.90
C ALA A 67 2.17 -9.19 -1.79
N THR A 68 1.33 -9.51 -0.81
CA THR A 68 1.73 -10.36 0.33
C THR A 68 1.26 -11.81 0.19
N GLY A 69 0.34 -12.13 -0.72
CA GLY A 69 -0.23 -13.47 -0.87
C GLY A 69 0.82 -14.55 -1.12
N GLY A 70 1.85 -14.24 -1.93
CA GLY A 70 2.98 -15.14 -2.16
C GLY A 70 3.81 -15.45 -0.91
N ALA A 71 3.86 -14.56 0.07
CA ALA A 71 4.53 -14.79 1.36
C ALA A 71 3.60 -15.46 2.38
N ILE A 72 2.30 -15.13 2.37
CA ILE A 72 1.29 -15.65 3.29
C ILE A 72 1.07 -17.15 3.06
N ALA A 73 0.94 -17.60 1.81
CA ALA A 73 0.67 -19.01 1.50
C ALA A 73 1.72 -19.99 2.07
N PRO A 74 3.04 -19.83 1.83
CA PRO A 74 4.06 -20.71 2.42
C PRO A 74 4.23 -20.52 3.93
N ALA A 75 3.96 -19.32 4.47
CA ALA A 75 3.95 -19.12 5.93
C ALA A 75 2.82 -19.91 6.60
N LEU A 76 1.61 -19.87 6.06
CA LEU A 76 0.47 -20.64 6.55
C LEU A 76 0.71 -22.15 6.47
N LEU A 77 1.28 -22.63 5.36
CA LEU A 77 1.59 -24.04 5.21
C LEU A 77 2.53 -24.54 6.31
N ARG A 78 3.56 -23.76 6.66
CA ARG A 78 4.49 -24.10 7.75
C ARG A 78 3.82 -24.20 9.12
N VAL A 79 2.85 -23.32 9.41
CA VAL A 79 2.08 -23.35 10.67
C VAL A 79 1.12 -24.54 10.71
N LEU A 80 0.53 -24.92 9.59
CA LEU A 80 -0.38 -26.07 9.53
C LEU A 80 0.35 -27.42 9.61
N GLN A 81 1.66 -27.43 9.34
CA GLN A 81 2.52 -28.62 9.38
C GLN A 81 3.29 -28.77 10.69
N SER A 82 3.17 -27.81 11.62
CA SER A 82 3.76 -27.85 12.97
C SER A 82 2.78 -28.39 14.00
#